data_AF-A0A667WES1-F1
#
_entry.id   AF-A0A667WES1-F1
#
_cell.length_a   1.000
_cell.length_b   1.000
_cell.length_c   1.000
_cell.angle_alpha   90.00
_cell.angle_beta   90.00
_cell.angle_gamma   90.00
#
_symmetry.space_group_name_H-M   'P 1'
#
loop_
_entity.id
_entity.type
_entity.pdbx_description
1 polymer ?
#
loop_
_entity_poly.entity_id
_entity_poly.type
_entity_poly.pdbx_seq_one_letter_code
_entity_poly.pdbx_strand_id
1 'polypeptide(L)'
;LSCSPGTLNKHFVDKHRTALIQRVSTVPSLLDELLVRGVIKQEGYNTVMAQATSQAMMRELYKGPLNACGSSGKDIFYEILEELEPFLISDLKKL
;
A
#
# COMPACT_ATOMS: atom_id res chain seq x y z
N LEU A 1 6.14 32.71 -2.85
CA LEU A 1 5.09 31.78 -3.30
C LEU A 1 5.51 30.40 -2.81
N SER A 2 4.87 29.67 -1.90
CA SER A 2 3.58 29.78 -1.23
C SER A 2 3.68 28.99 0.09
N CYS A 3 3.24 29.58 1.21
CA CYS A 3 2.77 28.76 2.33
C CYS A 3 1.44 28.15 1.89
N SER A 4 1.33 26.82 1.87
CA SER A 4 0.04 26.14 1.76
C SER A 4 -0.25 25.41 3.07
N PRO A 5 -1.13 25.93 3.93
CA PRO A 5 -1.70 25.15 5.02
C PRO A 5 -2.66 24.14 4.38
N GLY A 6 -2.28 22.86 4.36
CA GLY A 6 -3.03 21.81 3.69
C GLY A 6 -2.94 20.46 4.39
N THR A 7 -3.37 20.39 5.65
CA THR A 7 -4.10 19.17 6.05
C THR A 7 -5.49 19.31 5.46
N LEU A 8 -6.01 18.33 4.71
CA LEU A 8 -7.45 18.03 4.81
C LEU A 8 -7.97 16.69 4.24
N ASN A 9 -7.15 15.78 3.70
CA ASN A 9 -7.55 14.35 3.58
C ASN A 9 -6.33 13.45 3.39
N LYS A 10 -5.94 12.71 4.44
CA LYS A 10 -4.96 11.63 4.28
C LYS A 10 -5.61 10.53 3.44
N HIS A 11 -4.90 10.04 2.44
CA HIS A 11 -5.35 8.87 1.67
C HIS A 11 -5.65 7.71 2.62
N PHE A 12 -6.66 6.88 2.32
CA PHE A 12 -7.07 5.76 3.16
C PHE A 12 -5.87 4.89 3.60
N VAL A 13 -5.01 4.56 2.64
CA VAL A 13 -3.82 3.71 2.84
C VAL A 13 -2.81 4.35 3.80
N ASP A 14 -2.68 5.68 3.77
CA ASP A 14 -1.81 6.41 4.68
C ASP A 14 -2.45 6.51 6.08
N LYS A 15 -3.77 6.73 6.13
CA LYS A 15 -4.55 6.78 7.38
C LYS A 15 -4.44 5.45 8.13
N HIS A 16 -4.56 4.33 7.44
CA HIS A 16 -4.58 2.99 8.02
C HIS A 16 -3.26 2.22 7.88
N ARG A 17 -2.15 2.90 7.56
CA ARG A 17 -0.83 2.29 7.31
C ARG A 17 -0.43 1.24 8.34
N THR A 18 -0.52 1.55 9.63
CA THR A 18 -0.15 0.62 10.71
C THR A 18 -0.99 -0.65 10.67
N ALA A 19 -2.30 -0.51 10.49
CA ALA A 19 -3.19 -1.66 10.46
C ALA A 19 -2.97 -2.52 9.21
N LEU A 20 -2.74 -1.88 8.05
CA LEU A 20 -2.41 -2.57 6.81
C LEU A 20 -1.09 -3.33 6.91
N ILE A 21 -0.04 -2.74 7.51
CA ILE A 21 1.25 -3.43 7.74
C ILE A 21 1.07 -4.65 8.64
N GLN A 22 0.22 -4.58 9.66
CA GLN A 22 0.06 -5.68 10.62
C GLN A 22 -0.85 -6.80 10.14
N ARG A 23 -1.84 -6.49 9.29
CA ARG A 23 -2.97 -7.39 9.03
C ARG A 23 -3.03 -7.93 7.61
N VAL A 24 -2.40 -7.28 6.64
CA VAL A 24 -2.33 -7.84 5.28
C VAL A 24 -1.44 -9.08 5.29
N SER A 25 -1.99 -10.19 4.82
CA SER A 25 -1.32 -11.49 4.80
C SER A 25 -0.96 -11.92 3.38
N THR A 26 -1.76 -11.52 2.40
CA THR A 26 -1.66 -11.85 0.96
C THR A 26 -0.66 -10.95 0.20
N VAL A 27 0.47 -10.62 0.81
CA VAL A 27 1.44 -9.65 0.26
C VAL A 27 2.02 -10.06 -1.10
N PRO A 28 2.38 -11.33 -1.38
CA PRO A 28 2.86 -11.70 -2.71
C PRO A 28 1.85 -11.41 -3.82
N SER A 29 0.59 -11.79 -3.64
CA SER A 29 -0.49 -11.53 -4.60
C SER A 29 -0.75 -10.04 -4.79
N LEU A 30 -0.65 -9.26 -3.72
CA LEU A 30 -0.74 -7.80 -3.78
C LEU A 30 0.41 -7.20 -4.61
N LEU A 31 1.63 -7.71 -4.47
CA LEU A 31 2.79 -7.25 -5.25
C LEU A 31 2.69 -7.66 -6.72
N ASP A 32 2.17 -8.85 -7.02
CA ASP A 32 1.92 -9.30 -8.39
C ASP A 32 0.96 -8.33 -9.11
N GLU A 33 -0.16 -8.00 -8.48
CA GLU A 33 -1.14 -7.04 -9.02
C GLU A 33 -0.54 -5.64 -9.20
N LEU A 34 0.23 -5.16 -8.22
CA LEU A 34 0.90 -3.86 -8.33
C LEU A 34 1.92 -3.82 -9.47
N LEU A 35 2.61 -4.93 -9.73
CA LEU A 35 3.56 -5.06 -10.83
C LEU A 35 2.83 -5.08 -12.17
N VAL A 36 1.77 -5.89 -12.29
CA VAL A 36 0.94 -5.99 -13.51
C VAL A 36 0.29 -4.64 -13.85
N ARG A 37 -0.22 -3.92 -12.85
CA ARG A 37 -0.82 -2.58 -13.02
C ARG A 37 0.22 -1.46 -13.16
N GLY A 38 1.52 -1.79 -13.16
CA GLY A 38 2.61 -0.84 -13.39
C GLY A 38 2.84 0.16 -12.25
N VAL A 39 2.28 -0.10 -11.06
CA VAL A 39 2.48 0.73 -9.87
C VAL A 39 3.90 0.54 -9.35
N ILE A 40 4.44 -0.67 -9.39
CA ILE A 40 5.82 -0.94 -8.98
C ILE A 40 6.62 -1.51 -10.15
N LYS A 41 7.93 -1.28 -10.14
CA LYS A 41 8.87 -1.90 -11.07
C LYS A 41 9.37 -3.23 -10.52
N GLN A 42 9.89 -4.09 -11.40
CA GLN A 42 10.47 -5.38 -11.02
C GLN A 42 11.52 -5.28 -9.89
N GLU A 43 12.34 -4.23 -9.90
CA GLU A 43 13.31 -3.97 -8.83
C GLU A 43 12.61 -3.79 -7.48
N GLY A 44 11.60 -2.94 -7.42
CA GLY A 44 10.81 -2.71 -6.20
C GLY A 44 10.08 -3.99 -5.75
N TYR A 45 9.53 -4.75 -6.69
CA TYR A 45 8.94 -6.07 -6.40
C TYR A 45 9.96 -7.00 -5.73
N ASN A 46 11.15 -7.15 -6.31
CA ASN A 46 12.20 -8.04 -5.81
C ASN A 46 12.68 -7.60 -4.41
N THR A 47 12.87 -6.30 -4.19
CA THR A 47 13.28 -5.75 -2.89
C THR A 47 12.27 -6.08 -1.79
N VAL A 48 10.98 -5.99 -2.10
CA VAL A 48 9.92 -6.31 -1.14
C VAL A 48 9.83 -7.82 -0.93
N MET A 49 9.85 -8.64 -1.99
CA MET A 49 9.78 -10.10 -1.90
C MET A 49 10.96 -10.74 -1.18
N ALA A 50 12.09 -10.04 -1.07
CA ALA A 50 13.25 -10.49 -0.30
C ALA A 50 13.03 -10.46 1.23
N GLN A 51 11.96 -9.85 1.72
CA GLN A 51 11.70 -9.76 3.16
C GLN A 51 11.13 -11.07 3.72
N ALA A 52 11.50 -11.41 4.95
CA ALA A 52 11.17 -12.71 5.56
C ALA A 52 9.71 -12.87 6.00
N THR A 53 8.98 -11.76 6.23
CA THR A 53 7.60 -11.80 6.76
C THR A 53 6.70 -10.81 6.05
N SER A 54 5.39 -11.08 6.01
CA SER A 54 4.39 -10.20 5.40
C SER A 54 4.45 -8.77 5.97
N GLN A 55 4.69 -8.61 7.29
CA GLN A 55 4.81 -7.28 7.90
C GLN A 55 6.08 -6.55 7.46
N ALA A 56 7.19 -7.27 7.28
CA ALA A 56 8.43 -6.69 6.77
C ALA A 56 8.29 -6.30 5.29
N MET A 57 7.64 -7.16 4.48
CA MET A 57 7.30 -6.86 3.09
C MET A 57 6.44 -5.59 3.00
N MET A 58 5.33 -5.51 3.73
CA MET A 58 4.46 -4.34 3.73
C MET A 58 5.20 -3.08 4.19
N ARG A 59 6.08 -3.19 5.18
CA ARG A 59 6.90 -2.06 5.65
C ARG A 59 7.84 -1.55 4.55
N GLU A 60 8.49 -2.46 3.82
CA GLU A 60 9.40 -2.11 2.73
C GLU A 60 8.64 -1.53 1.53
N LEU A 61 7.47 -2.09 1.19
CA LEU A 61 6.58 -1.57 0.17
C LEU A 61 6.18 -0.10 0.45
N TYR A 62 5.79 0.20 1.69
CA TYR A 62 5.50 1.56 2.13
C TYR A 62 6.72 2.46 2.20
N LYS A 63 7.94 1.94 2.31
CA LYS A 63 9.15 2.75 2.45
C LYS A 63 9.60 3.31 1.09
N GLY A 64 9.54 2.48 0.05
CA GLY A 64 10.00 2.84 -1.29
C GLY A 64 8.88 2.84 -2.32
N PRO A 65 8.53 1.67 -2.89
CA PRO A 65 7.77 1.60 -4.13
C PRO A 65 6.41 2.31 -4.08
N LEU A 66 5.63 2.11 -3.01
CA LEU A 66 4.29 2.70 -2.92
C LEU A 66 4.31 4.23 -2.70
N ASN A 67 5.30 4.74 -1.96
CA ASN A 67 5.43 6.18 -1.73
C ASN A 67 5.91 6.94 -2.98
N ALA A 68 6.67 6.27 -3.86
CA ALA A 68 7.20 6.89 -5.07
C ALA A 68 6.11 7.17 -6.14
N CYS A 69 4.95 6.51 -6.04
CA CYS A 69 3.93 6.50 -7.10
C CYS A 69 2.81 7.54 -6.92
N GLY A 70 2.92 8.42 -5.92
CA GLY A 70 1.93 9.47 -5.67
C GLY A 70 0.55 8.92 -5.30
N SER A 71 -0.48 9.75 -5.46
CA SER A 71 -1.86 9.39 -5.06
C SER A 71 -2.46 8.29 -5.96
N SER A 72 -2.20 8.30 -7.27
CA SER A 72 -2.75 7.29 -8.18
C SER A 72 -2.25 5.87 -7.87
N GLY A 73 -0.98 5.72 -7.49
CA GLY A 73 -0.47 4.42 -7.02
C GLY A 73 -1.14 3.95 -5.72
N LYS A 74 -1.55 4.88 -4.86
CA LYS A 74 -2.27 4.58 -3.62
C LYS A 74 -3.73 4.21 -3.87
N ASP A 75 -4.37 4.81 -4.86
CA ASP A 75 -5.73 4.45 -5.29
C ASP A 75 -5.74 3.00 -5.81
N ILE A 76 -4.82 2.65 -6.72
CA ILE A 76 -4.71 1.28 -7.26
C ILE A 76 -4.39 0.27 -6.15
N PHE A 77 -3.45 0.61 -5.25
CA PHE A 77 -3.15 -0.24 -4.10
C PHE A 77 -4.38 -0.48 -3.21
N TYR A 78 -5.22 0.54 -3.04
CA TYR A 78 -6.46 0.41 -2.30
C TYR A 78 -7.49 -0.48 -3.00
N GLU A 79 -7.67 -0.32 -4.31
CA GLU A 79 -8.55 -1.18 -5.14
C GLU A 79 -8.15 -2.66 -5.02
N ILE A 80 -6.85 -2.97 -5.13
CA ILE A 80 -6.36 -4.35 -4.98
C ILE A 80 -6.65 -4.89 -3.58
N LEU A 81 -6.55 -4.06 -2.53
CA LEU A 81 -6.90 -4.50 -1.17
C LEU A 81 -8.40 -4.75 -1.00
N GLU A 82 -9.26 -4.03 -1.73
CA GLU A 82 -10.70 -4.33 -1.75
C GLU A 82 -10.99 -5.68 -2.41
N GLU A 83 -10.19 -6.09 -3.38
CA GLU A 83 -10.29 -7.40 -4.05
C GLU A 83 -9.73 -8.54 -3.19
N LEU A 84 -8.51 -8.38 -2.65
CA LEU A 84 -7.78 -9.44 -1.96
C LEU A 84 -8.15 -9.58 -0.48
N GLU A 85 -8.45 -8.47 0.20
CA GLU A 85 -8.65 -8.40 1.64
C GLU A 85 -9.95 -7.64 2.01
N PRO A 86 -11.13 -7.97 1.42
CA PRO A 86 -12.36 -7.19 1.56
C PRO A 86 -12.84 -7.06 3.01
N PHE A 87 -12.65 -8.11 3.82
CA PHE A 87 -13.02 -8.09 5.24
C PHE A 87 -12.14 -7.12 6.04
N LEU A 88 -10.83 -7.09 5.75
CA LEU A 88 -9.91 -6.14 6.38
C LEU A 88 -10.31 -4.71 6.01
N ILE A 89 -10.57 -4.43 4.74
CA ILE A 89 -10.98 -3.08 4.32
C ILE A 89 -12.31 -2.68 4.96
N SER A 90 -13.29 -3.57 5.01
CA SER A 90 -14.57 -3.30 5.68
C SER A 90 -14.39 -2.98 7.17
N ASP A 91 -13.50 -3.70 7.86
CA ASP A 91 -13.18 -3.44 9.26
C ASP A 91 -12.48 -2.08 9.45
N LEU A 92 -11.51 -1.76 8.59
CA LEU A 92 -10.79 -0.49 8.65
C LEU A 92 -11.68 0.73 8.31
N LYS A 93 -12.68 0.57 7.44
CA LYS A 93 -13.67 1.63 7.14
C LYS A 93 -14.52 2.03 8.36
N LYS A 94 -14.63 1.16 9.36
CA LYS A 94 -15.41 1.41 10.60
C LYS A 94 -14.60 2.12 11.68
N LEU A 95 -13.30 2.35 11.46
CA LEU A 95 -12.36 3.02 12.37
C LEU A 95 -12.17 4.51 12.03
#